data_AF-A0A5M9J7M0-F1
#
_entry.id   AF-A0A5M9J7M0-F1
#
_cell.length_a   1.000
_cell.length_b   1.000
_cell.length_c   1.000
_cell.angle_alpha   90.00
_cell.angle_beta   90.00
_cell.angle_gamma   90.00
#
_symmetry.space_group_name_H-M   'P 1'
#
loop_
_entity.id
_entity.type
_entity.pdbx_description
1 polymer ?
#
loop_
_entity_poly.entity_id
_entity_poly.type
_entity_poly.pdbx_seq_one_letter_code
_entity_poly.pdbx_strand_id
1 'polypeptide(L)'
;MASQDPPLDEIQWRDPQWVAGNGGLHENTILHYFAQSPFFDRTSNNSILTTQAMYNPNMMYLLGTRGAFEGRLKTMSGLEFIVAQEPAEMAPGTGTGVWVIRKQTRRKRAPEDDEIIILASYFVVGENIYMAPTVADVLGSRMLSIFTSLTNAISKVSELPNFLSLSRS
;
A
#
# COMPACT_ATOMS: atom_id res chain seq x y z
N MET A 1 7.51 -16.11 24.92
CA MET A 1 7.90 -16.03 23.51
C MET A 1 6.75 -15.38 22.77
N ALA A 2 6.77 -14.06 22.61
CA ALA A 2 5.82 -13.39 21.72
C ALA A 2 6.35 -13.59 20.30
N SER A 3 5.61 -14.30 19.47
CA SER A 3 5.83 -14.29 18.03
C SER A 3 5.64 -12.85 17.56
N GLN A 4 6.74 -12.15 17.29
CA GLN A 4 6.69 -10.90 16.53
C GLN A 4 6.37 -11.31 15.11
N ASP A 5 5.09 -11.26 14.75
CA ASP A 5 4.70 -11.27 13.35
C ASP A 5 5.44 -10.11 12.67
N PRO A 6 6.05 -10.33 11.50
CA PRO A 6 6.77 -9.29 10.80
C PRO A 6 5.84 -8.09 10.55
N PRO A 7 6.33 -6.84 10.66
CA PRO A 7 5.52 -5.67 10.42
C PRO A 7 4.94 -5.70 8.99
N LEU A 8 3.74 -5.13 8.82
CA LEU A 8 2.93 -5.31 7.60
C LEU A 8 3.62 -4.86 6.31
N ASP A 9 4.64 -4.00 6.39
CA ASP A 9 5.50 -3.55 5.30
C ASP A 9 6.53 -4.60 4.83
N GLU A 10 6.84 -5.60 5.65
CA GLU A 10 7.71 -6.73 5.30
C GLU A 10 6.94 -7.93 4.72
N ILE A 11 5.61 -7.90 4.79
CA ILE A 11 4.75 -8.98 4.30
C ILE A 11 4.50 -8.78 2.81
N GLN A 12 4.86 -9.80 2.02
CA GLN A 12 4.36 -9.96 0.66
C GLN A 12 3.20 -10.97 0.66
N TRP A 13 2.15 -10.68 -0.10
CA TRP A 13 1.04 -11.61 -0.29
C TRP A 13 0.75 -11.84 -1.77
N ARG A 14 0.42 -13.08 -2.13
CA ARG A 14 -0.06 -13.47 -3.46
C ARG A 14 -0.99 -14.69 -3.38
N ASP A 15 -1.91 -14.81 -4.33
CA ASP A 15 -2.73 -16.00 -4.55
C ASP A 15 -2.81 -16.33 -6.06
N PRO A 16 -1.91 -17.19 -6.57
CA PRO A 16 -1.89 -17.54 -7.99
C PRO A 16 -3.13 -18.33 -8.45
N GLN A 17 -3.77 -19.08 -7.55
CA GLN A 17 -4.96 -19.88 -7.89
C GLN A 17 -6.15 -18.97 -8.16
N TRP A 18 -6.32 -17.94 -7.33
CA TRP A 18 -7.34 -16.92 -7.56
C TRP A 18 -7.11 -16.20 -8.90
N VAL A 19 -5.87 -15.81 -9.19
CA VAL A 19 -5.52 -15.12 -10.45
C VAL A 19 -5.84 -15.99 -11.67
N ALA A 20 -5.45 -17.26 -11.65
CA ALA A 20 -5.75 -18.19 -12.74
C ALA A 20 -7.26 -18.41 -12.92
N GLY A 21 -8.02 -18.53 -11.82
CA GLY A 21 -9.47 -18.73 -11.86
C GLY A 21 -10.26 -17.51 -12.35
N ASN A 22 -9.70 -16.31 -12.25
CA ASN A 22 -10.35 -15.04 -12.62
C ASN A 22 -9.81 -14.43 -13.93
N GLY A 23 -9.01 -15.18 -14.70
CA GLY A 23 -8.52 -14.73 -16.02
C GLY A 23 -7.37 -13.71 -15.97
N GLY A 24 -6.64 -13.64 -14.85
CA GLY A 24 -5.51 -12.74 -14.69
C GLY A 24 -5.82 -11.44 -13.93
N LEU A 25 -4.78 -10.65 -13.71
CA LEU A 25 -4.89 -9.33 -13.08
C LEU A 25 -5.04 -8.23 -14.13
N HIS A 26 -6.15 -7.52 -14.06
CA HIS A 26 -6.46 -6.37 -14.90
C HIS A 26 -7.37 -5.39 -14.14
N GLU A 27 -7.76 -4.30 -14.79
CA GLU A 27 -8.54 -3.21 -14.17
C GLU A 27 -9.78 -3.67 -13.37
N ASN A 28 -10.49 -4.68 -13.85
CA ASN A 28 -11.75 -5.12 -13.26
C ASN A 28 -11.58 -6.20 -12.18
N THR A 29 -10.42 -6.85 -12.10
CA THR A 29 -10.13 -7.89 -11.09
C THR A 29 -9.24 -7.39 -9.98
N ILE A 30 -8.46 -6.31 -10.19
CA ILE A 30 -7.41 -5.88 -9.26
C ILE A 30 -7.90 -5.56 -7.84
N LEU A 31 -9.05 -4.89 -7.69
CA LEU A 31 -9.62 -4.59 -6.37
C LEU A 31 -10.19 -5.85 -5.69
N HIS A 32 -10.75 -6.78 -6.47
CA HIS A 32 -11.27 -8.05 -5.96
C HIS A 32 -10.15 -9.00 -5.54
N TYR A 33 -9.01 -8.95 -6.26
CA TYR A 33 -7.78 -9.64 -5.89
C TYR A 33 -7.21 -9.08 -4.59
N PHE A 34 -7.09 -7.75 -4.50
CA PHE A 34 -6.62 -7.09 -3.29
C PHE A 34 -7.49 -7.44 -2.08
N ALA A 35 -8.81 -7.63 -2.27
CA ALA A 35 -9.73 -8.02 -1.21
C ALA A 35 -9.46 -9.41 -0.60
N GLN A 36 -8.72 -10.28 -1.30
CA GLN A 36 -8.27 -11.58 -0.77
C GLN A 36 -7.07 -11.45 0.16
N SER A 37 -6.35 -10.33 0.09
CA SER A 37 -5.13 -10.10 0.85
C SER A 37 -5.40 -9.80 2.33
N PRO A 38 -4.43 -10.05 3.23
CA PRO A 38 -4.54 -9.68 4.65
C PRO A 38 -4.57 -8.16 4.87
N PHE A 39 -4.19 -7.36 3.87
CA PHE A 39 -4.23 -5.90 3.94
C PHE A 39 -5.64 -5.33 3.79
N PHE A 40 -6.58 -6.14 3.31
CA PHE A 40 -7.94 -5.70 3.07
C PHE A 40 -8.74 -5.63 4.37
N ASP A 41 -9.37 -4.47 4.58
CA ASP A 41 -10.23 -4.23 5.72
C ASP A 41 -11.67 -4.58 5.38
N ARG A 42 -12.19 -5.64 6.00
CA ARG A 42 -13.56 -6.13 5.75
C ARG A 42 -14.65 -5.18 6.25
N THR A 43 -14.30 -4.16 7.03
CA THR A 43 -15.25 -3.09 7.43
C THR A 43 -15.40 -1.99 6.38
N SER A 44 -14.59 -2.02 5.31
CA SER A 44 -14.64 -1.02 4.24
C SER A 44 -15.94 -1.04 3.43
N ASN A 45 -16.22 0.09 2.80
CA ASN A 45 -17.31 0.24 1.85
C ASN A 45 -17.20 -0.74 0.68
N ASN A 46 -15.98 -1.13 0.28
CA ASN A 46 -15.75 -2.17 -0.73
C ASN A 46 -16.39 -3.50 -0.32
N SER A 47 -16.15 -3.95 0.92
CA SER A 47 -16.70 -5.21 1.45
C SER A 47 -18.22 -5.17 1.53
N ILE A 48 -18.77 -4.06 2.03
CA ILE A 48 -20.22 -3.82 2.09
C ILE A 48 -20.83 -3.87 0.69
N LEU A 49 -20.22 -3.18 -0.27
CA LEU A 49 -20.72 -3.08 -1.62
C LEU A 49 -20.67 -4.41 -2.36
N THR A 50 -19.56 -5.15 -2.23
CA THR A 50 -19.43 -6.50 -2.78
C THR A 50 -20.48 -7.44 -2.21
N THR A 51 -20.64 -7.44 -0.87
CA THR A 51 -21.66 -8.28 -0.21
C THR A 51 -23.06 -7.92 -0.71
N GLN A 52 -23.41 -6.63 -0.77
CA GLN A 52 -24.71 -6.20 -1.27
C GLN A 52 -24.94 -6.63 -2.73
N ALA A 53 -23.94 -6.47 -3.60
CA ALA A 53 -24.05 -6.88 -4.99
C ALA A 53 -24.23 -8.40 -5.15
N MET A 54 -23.53 -9.21 -4.33
CA MET A 54 -23.67 -10.68 -4.35
C MET A 54 -25.07 -11.18 -4.02
N TYR A 55 -25.81 -10.47 -3.16
CA TYR A 55 -27.17 -10.85 -2.75
C TYR A 55 -28.27 -10.06 -3.47
N ASN A 56 -27.92 -9.08 -4.31
CA ASN A 56 -28.88 -8.27 -5.05
C ASN A 56 -28.58 -8.29 -6.56
N PRO A 57 -29.38 -9.01 -7.37
CA PRO A 57 -29.20 -9.09 -8.82
C PRO A 57 -29.14 -7.73 -9.53
N ASN A 58 -29.85 -6.72 -9.01
CA ASN A 58 -29.86 -5.37 -9.58
C ASN A 58 -28.54 -4.62 -9.38
N MET A 59 -27.66 -5.10 -8.49
CA MET A 59 -26.37 -4.50 -8.17
C MET A 59 -25.19 -5.28 -8.74
N MET A 60 -25.42 -6.46 -9.34
CA MET A 60 -24.35 -7.31 -9.85
C MET A 60 -23.43 -6.61 -10.85
N TYR A 61 -23.99 -5.71 -11.67
CA TYR A 61 -23.23 -4.93 -12.66
C TYR A 61 -22.10 -4.10 -12.03
N LEU A 62 -22.22 -3.76 -10.74
CA LEU A 62 -21.19 -3.01 -10.01
C LEU A 62 -19.90 -3.81 -9.85
N LEU A 63 -19.95 -5.15 -9.83
CA LEU A 63 -18.74 -5.97 -9.71
C LEU A 63 -18.07 -6.25 -11.05
N GLY A 64 -18.76 -5.98 -12.16
CA GLY A 64 -18.29 -6.30 -13.52
C GLY A 64 -17.25 -5.31 -14.05
N THR A 65 -17.30 -4.04 -13.64
CA THR A 65 -16.32 -3.03 -14.07
C THR A 65 -15.84 -2.19 -12.90
N ARG A 66 -14.55 -1.84 -12.92
CA ARG A 66 -13.98 -0.94 -11.91
C ARG A 66 -14.67 0.42 -11.90
N GLY A 67 -14.99 0.96 -13.07
CA GLY A 67 -15.67 2.25 -13.21
C GLY A 67 -17.02 2.28 -12.49
N ALA A 68 -17.84 1.23 -12.64
CA ALA A 68 -19.11 1.13 -11.93
C ALA A 68 -18.91 0.95 -10.41
N PHE A 69 -17.96 0.09 -10.02
CA PHE A 69 -17.64 -0.17 -8.62
C PHE A 69 -17.17 1.09 -7.89
N GLU A 70 -16.10 1.72 -8.38
CA GLU A 70 -15.54 2.95 -7.81
C GLU A 70 -16.48 4.14 -7.94
N GLY A 71 -17.27 4.20 -9.02
CA GLY A 71 -18.32 5.20 -9.19
C GLY A 71 -19.33 5.15 -8.05
N ARG A 72 -19.73 3.95 -7.64
CA ARG A 72 -20.61 3.76 -6.48
C ARG A 72 -19.91 4.08 -5.16
N LEU A 73 -18.66 3.67 -4.97
CA LEU A 73 -17.87 4.00 -3.76
C LEU A 73 -17.76 5.51 -3.53
N LYS A 74 -17.54 6.31 -4.60
CA LYS A 74 -17.48 7.79 -4.52
C LYS A 74 -18.76 8.46 -4.01
N THR A 75 -19.90 7.75 -4.05
CA THR A 75 -21.16 8.22 -3.47
C THR A 75 -21.31 7.95 -1.98
N MET A 76 -20.44 7.10 -1.41
CA MET A 76 -20.46 6.69 -0.01
C MET A 76 -19.52 7.57 0.83
N SER A 77 -19.69 7.53 2.15
CA SER A 77 -18.74 8.10 3.10
C SER A 77 -18.15 6.96 3.93
N GLY A 78 -16.89 7.05 4.31
CA GLY A 78 -16.22 6.05 5.14
C GLY A 78 -14.94 5.51 4.49
N LEU A 79 -14.49 4.38 5.01
CA LEU A 79 -13.27 3.71 4.57
C LEU A 79 -13.48 3.04 3.21
N GLU A 80 -12.59 3.32 2.26
CA GLU A 80 -12.60 2.74 0.93
C GLU A 80 -11.19 2.39 0.43
N PHE A 81 -11.13 1.43 -0.47
CA PHE A 81 -9.96 1.09 -1.26
C PHE A 81 -10.21 1.46 -2.72
N ILE A 82 -9.36 2.29 -3.30
CA ILE A 82 -9.46 2.72 -4.70
C ILE A 82 -8.13 2.49 -5.44
N VAL A 83 -8.20 2.32 -6.75
CA VAL A 83 -6.99 2.35 -7.59
C VAL A 83 -6.57 3.80 -7.77
N ALA A 84 -5.38 4.13 -7.25
CA ALA A 84 -4.81 5.47 -7.36
C ALA A 84 -3.97 5.65 -8.63
N GLN A 85 -3.36 4.57 -9.12
CA GLN A 85 -2.58 4.57 -10.34
C GLN A 85 -2.67 3.19 -11.00
N GLU A 86 -2.86 3.22 -12.31
CA GLU A 86 -2.81 2.04 -13.17
C GLU A 86 -1.39 1.84 -13.72
N PRO A 87 -1.04 0.62 -14.14
CA PRO A 87 0.19 0.37 -14.87
C PRO A 87 0.28 1.33 -16.05
N ALA A 88 1.28 2.20 -16.06
CA ALA A 88 1.47 3.14 -17.15
C ALA A 88 2.00 2.38 -18.35
N GLU A 89 1.21 2.28 -19.43
CA GLU A 89 1.68 1.78 -20.72
C GLU A 89 2.46 2.90 -21.42
N MET A 90 3.80 2.81 -21.41
CA MET A 90 4.66 3.76 -22.14
C MET A 90 4.79 3.39 -23.63
N ALA A 91 4.61 2.11 -23.96
CA ALA A 91 4.55 1.52 -25.29
C ALA A 91 3.92 0.10 -25.19
N PRO A 92 3.49 -0.54 -26.30
CA PRO A 92 2.97 -1.90 -26.28
C PRO A 92 3.96 -2.88 -25.63
N GLY A 93 3.56 -3.51 -24.53
CA GLY A 93 4.40 -4.46 -23.79
C GLY A 93 5.43 -3.85 -22.83
N THR A 94 5.45 -2.52 -22.64
CA THR A 94 6.39 -1.84 -21.72
C THR A 94 5.68 -1.16 -20.55
N GLY A 95 4.56 -1.72 -20.11
CA GLY A 95 3.86 -1.24 -18.92
C GLY A 95 4.77 -1.28 -17.70
N THR A 96 4.65 -0.31 -16.78
CA THR A 96 5.34 -0.40 -15.48
C THR A 96 4.95 -1.66 -14.72
N GLY A 97 3.78 -2.25 -15.04
CA GLY A 97 3.27 -3.47 -14.43
C GLY A 97 2.89 -3.30 -12.95
N VAL A 98 2.85 -2.06 -12.46
CA VAL A 98 2.58 -1.73 -11.06
C VAL A 98 1.23 -1.04 -10.93
N TRP A 99 0.34 -1.64 -10.14
CA TRP A 99 -0.87 -0.98 -9.66
C TRP A 99 -0.60 -0.33 -8.32
N VAL A 100 -1.23 0.82 -8.07
CA VAL A 100 -1.22 1.47 -6.76
C VAL A 100 -2.64 1.51 -6.21
N ILE A 101 -2.85 0.87 -5.06
CA ILE A 101 -4.14 0.88 -4.34
C ILE A 101 -3.99 1.76 -3.10
N ARG A 102 -4.96 2.64 -2.85
CA ARG A 102 -4.99 3.47 -1.64
C ARG A 102 -6.08 3.00 -0.70
N LYS A 103 -5.73 2.82 0.57
CA LYS A 103 -6.68 2.83 1.69
C LYS A 103 -6.91 4.27 2.07
N GLN A 104 -8.15 4.75 1.99
CA GLN A 104 -8.49 6.12 2.31
C GLN A 104 -9.86 6.22 2.99
N THR A 105 -10.06 7.27 3.76
CA THR A 105 -11.37 7.62 4.31
C THR A 105 -11.94 8.81 3.54
N ARG A 106 -13.15 8.65 3.01
CA ARG A 106 -13.92 9.71 2.36
C ARG A 106 -14.94 10.30 3.31
N ARG A 107 -14.92 11.62 3.48
CA ARG A 107 -15.96 12.37 4.18
C ARG A 107 -16.67 13.30 3.20
N LYS A 108 -17.97 13.07 3.02
CA LYS A 108 -18.83 13.92 2.18
C LYS A 108 -19.02 15.27 2.88
N ARG A 109 -18.76 16.37 2.17
CA ARG A 109 -18.89 17.74 2.69
C ARG A 109 -19.75 18.63 1.79
N ALA A 110 -20.90 18.14 1.32
CA ALA A 110 -21.77 18.95 0.45
C ALA A 110 -22.12 20.31 1.11
N PRO A 111 -21.97 21.45 0.41
CA PRO A 111 -21.74 21.61 -1.03
C PRO A 111 -20.26 21.61 -1.49
N GLU A 112 -19.31 21.47 -0.58
CA GLU A 112 -17.87 21.40 -0.88
C GLU A 112 -17.44 20.03 -1.42
N ASP A 113 -16.22 20.01 -1.98
CA ASP A 113 -15.58 18.77 -2.38
C ASP A 113 -15.35 17.83 -1.18
N ASP A 114 -15.48 16.54 -1.47
CA ASP A 114 -15.21 15.47 -0.51
C ASP A 114 -13.81 15.62 0.09
N GLU A 115 -13.74 15.44 1.41
CA GLU A 115 -12.47 15.32 2.10
C GLU A 115 -11.96 13.89 1.97
N ILE A 116 -10.70 13.73 1.53
CA ILE A 116 -10.04 12.45 1.35
C ILE A 116 -8.80 12.40 2.23
N ILE A 117 -8.79 11.46 3.17
CA ILE A 117 -7.65 11.20 4.04
C ILE A 117 -7.04 9.87 3.62
N ILE A 118 -5.83 9.92 3.06
CA ILE A 118 -5.08 8.73 2.66
C ILE A 118 -4.47 8.11 3.92
N LEU A 119 -4.77 6.83 4.17
CA LEU A 119 -4.30 6.09 5.34
C LEU A 119 -3.09 5.21 5.01
N ALA A 120 -3.10 4.57 3.84
CA ALA A 120 -2.00 3.73 3.37
C ALA A 120 -2.03 3.59 1.84
N SER A 121 -0.90 3.20 1.27
CA SER A 121 -0.78 2.83 -0.15
C SER A 121 -0.20 1.43 -0.26
N TYR A 122 -0.62 0.70 -1.29
CA TYR A 122 -0.19 -0.66 -1.59
C TYR A 122 0.20 -0.76 -3.05
N PHE A 123 1.28 -1.48 -3.33
CA PHE A 123 1.75 -1.77 -4.68
C PHE A 123 1.38 -3.19 -5.05
N VAL A 124 0.83 -3.37 -6.25
CA VAL A 124 0.67 -4.71 -6.84
C VAL A 124 1.62 -4.82 -8.03
N VAL A 125 2.64 -5.65 -7.92
CA VAL A 125 3.67 -5.86 -8.95
C VAL A 125 3.61 -7.31 -9.40
N GLY A 126 3.18 -7.53 -10.65
CA GLY A 126 2.77 -8.86 -11.08
C GLY A 126 1.59 -9.34 -10.21
N GLU A 127 1.76 -10.49 -9.53
CA GLU A 127 0.77 -11.03 -8.59
C GLU A 127 1.05 -10.64 -7.12
N ASN A 128 2.16 -9.97 -6.83
CA ASN A 128 2.58 -9.72 -5.45
C ASN A 128 2.03 -8.39 -4.95
N ILE A 129 1.48 -8.38 -3.74
CA ILE A 129 1.00 -7.19 -3.04
C ILE A 129 1.98 -6.82 -1.94
N TYR A 130 2.38 -5.55 -1.93
CA TYR A 130 3.29 -4.94 -0.96
C TYR A 130 2.61 -3.73 -0.32
N MET A 131 2.78 -3.54 0.98
CA MET A 131 2.45 -2.28 1.64
C MET A 131 3.57 -1.28 1.39
N ALA A 132 3.23 -0.08 0.91
CA ALA A 132 4.19 0.99 0.76
C ALA A 132 4.59 1.49 2.17
N PRO A 133 5.89 1.60 2.49
CA PRO A 133 6.31 2.19 3.76
C PRO A 133 5.83 3.64 3.81
N THR A 134 5.43 4.12 4.99
CA THR A 134 5.05 5.52 5.10
C THR A 134 6.29 6.39 4.88
N VAL A 135 6.13 7.61 4.37
CA VAL A 135 7.25 8.56 4.23
C VAL A 135 7.93 8.78 5.58
N ALA A 136 7.18 8.74 6.68
CA ALA A 136 7.71 8.84 8.03
C ALA A 136 8.62 7.64 8.39
N ASP A 137 8.27 6.41 8.02
CA ASP A 137 9.08 5.22 8.29
C ASP A 137 10.39 5.22 7.48
N VAL A 138 10.31 5.64 6.21
CA VAL A 138 11.51 5.79 5.36
C VAL A 138 12.44 6.88 5.90
N LEU A 139 11.88 8.01 6.35
CA LEU A 139 12.69 9.08 6.94
C LEU A 139 13.26 8.68 8.30
N GLY A 140 12.47 8.03 9.16
CA GLY A 140 12.89 7.57 10.48
C GLY A 140 14.02 6.54 10.41
N SER A 141 13.87 5.51 9.57
CA SER A 141 14.91 4.49 9.36
C SER A 141 16.20 5.06 8.79
N ARG A 142 16.11 6.01 7.85
CA ARG A 142 17.28 6.72 7.31
C ARG A 142 17.96 7.60 8.36
N MET A 143 17.19 8.37 9.12
CA MET A 143 17.73 9.18 10.22
C MET A 143 18.43 8.30 11.26
N LEU A 144 17.78 7.23 11.71
CA LEU A 144 18.38 6.29 12.66
C LEU A 144 19.69 5.70 12.12
N SER A 145 19.71 5.26 10.87
CA SER A 145 20.92 4.72 10.22
C SER A 145 22.06 5.76 10.17
N ILE A 146 21.74 7.02 9.91
CA ILE A 146 22.70 8.14 9.94
C ILE A 146 23.24 8.32 11.36
N PHE A 147 22.37 8.35 12.37
CA PHE A 147 22.77 8.49 13.78
C PHE A 147 23.64 7.32 14.24
N THR A 148 23.26 6.07 13.92
CA THR A 148 24.06 4.89 14.26
C THR A 148 25.43 4.94 13.59
N SER A 149 25.50 5.35 12.33
CA SER A 149 26.78 5.50 11.61
C SER A 149 27.68 6.57 12.25
N LEU A 150 27.10 7.71 12.65
CA LEU A 150 27.81 8.76 13.38
C LEU A 150 28.31 8.29 14.74
N THR A 151 27.47 7.63 15.54
CA THR A 151 27.87 7.09 16.84
C THR A 151 28.99 6.08 16.67
N ASN A 152 28.89 5.15 15.72
CA ASN A 152 29.93 4.17 15.44
C ASN A 152 31.24 4.85 14.99
N ALA A 153 31.17 5.89 14.16
CA ALA A 153 32.35 6.66 13.76
C ALA A 153 33.00 7.37 14.95
N ILE A 154 32.21 8.01 15.82
CA ILE A 154 32.69 8.68 17.03
C ILE A 154 33.32 7.67 17.99
N SER A 155 32.68 6.53 18.23
CA SER A 155 33.22 5.45 19.07
C SER A 155 34.55 4.94 18.52
N LYS A 156 34.64 4.69 17.21
CA LYS A 156 35.90 4.29 16.56
C LYS A 156 36.99 5.36 16.66
N VAL A 157 36.62 6.64 16.55
CA VAL A 157 37.57 7.75 16.73
C VAL A 157 38.03 7.86 18.18
N SER A 158 37.17 7.59 19.15
CA SER A 158 37.54 7.59 20.58
C SER A 158 38.46 6.43 20.98
N GLU A 159 38.48 5.35 20.20
CA GLU A 159 39.40 4.22 20.37
C GLU A 159 40.78 4.47 19.73
N LEU A 160 40.92 5.50 18.89
CA LEU A 160 42.22 5.88 18.35
C LEU A 160 43.04 6.54 19.47
N PRO A 161 44.27 6.04 19.77
CA PRO A 161 45.12 6.66 20.75
C PRO A 161 45.45 8.09 20.30
N ASN A 162 45.37 9.04 21.24
CA ASN A 162 45.63 10.48 21.04
C ASN A 162 46.69 10.70 19.95
N PHE A 163 46.31 11.40 18.88
CA PHE A 163 47.24 11.85 17.86
C PHE A 163 48.20 12.86 18.51
N LEU A 164 49.33 12.31 18.97
CA LEU A 164 50.60 12.97 19.27
C LEU A 164 50.56 14.04 20.38
N SER A 165 50.85 13.61 21.61
CA SER A 165 51.79 14.35 22.45
C SER A 165 53.18 14.26 21.80
N LEU A 166 53.46 15.09 20.80
CA LEU A 166 54.85 15.42 20.48
C LEU A 166 55.34 16.38 21.56
N SER A 167 55.86 15.80 22.64
CA SER A 167 56.71 16.52 23.59
C SER A 167 58.14 16.63 23.03
N ARG A 168 58.79 17.73 23.42
CA ARG A 168 60.24 18.07 23.36
C ARG A 168 60.70 18.69 22.04
N SER A 169 61.49 19.76 22.05
CA SER A 169 62.48 20.22 23.06
C SER A 169 62.25 21.64 23.57
#